data_AF-S7WZK9-F1
#
_entry.id   AF-S7WZK9-F1
#
_cell.length_a   1.000
_cell.length_b   1.000
_cell.length_c   1.000
_cell.angle_alpha   90.00
_cell.angle_beta   90.00
_cell.angle_gamma   90.00
#
_symmetry.space_group_name_H-M   'P 1'
#
loop_
_entity.id
_entity.type
_entity.pdbx_description
1 polymer ?
#
loop_
_entity_poly.entity_id
_entity_poly.type
_entity_poly.pdbx_seq_one_letter_code
_entity_poly.pdbx_strand_id
1 'polypeptide(L)'
;MDFVLDVALKNRKLLKSFIENHTLEELNKVPKGFHNNIIWNIAHTIVTQQLLVYKLSGLPMVVSDEMVEGFKKEQKRSEICRNLK
;
A
#
# COMPACT_ATOMS: atom_id res chain seq x y z
N MET A 1 9.23 21.22 -8.75
CA MET A 1 8.77 19.85 -8.98
C MET A 1 9.66 18.83 -8.27
N ASP A 2 10.98 19.03 -8.28
CA ASP A 2 11.99 18.11 -7.74
C ASP A 2 11.75 17.66 -6.30
N PHE A 3 11.34 18.57 -5.42
CA PHE A 3 11.03 18.25 -4.02
C PHE A 3 9.92 17.19 -3.88
N VAL A 4 8.84 17.28 -4.66
CA VAL A 4 7.69 16.36 -4.56
C VAL A 4 8.10 14.96 -5.03
N LEU A 5 8.89 14.87 -6.10
CA LEU A 5 9.43 13.61 -6.61
C LEU A 5 10.43 12.99 -5.63
N ASP A 6 11.31 13.80 -5.02
CA ASP A 6 12.26 13.34 -4.01
C ASP A 6 11.54 12.80 -2.76
N VAL A 7 10.51 13.50 -2.27
CA VAL A 7 9.67 13.03 -1.16
C VAL A 7 9.00 11.70 -1.51
N ALA A 8 8.46 11.55 -2.72
CA ALA A 8 7.86 10.29 -3.16
C ALA A 8 8.89 9.14 -3.15
N LEU A 9 10.10 9.37 -3.66
CA LEU A 9 11.18 8.37 -3.66
C LEU A 9 11.63 8.01 -2.24
N LYS A 10 11.76 8.99 -1.34
CA LYS A 10 12.10 8.76 0.07
C LYS A 10 11.01 7.96 0.79
N ASN A 11 9.74 8.27 0.56
CA ASN A 11 8.63 7.48 1.09
C ASN A 11 8.70 6.03 0.59
N ARG A 12 8.99 5.80 -0.70
CA ARG A 12 9.17 4.43 -1.23
C ARG A 12 10.31 3.67 -0.55
N LYS A 13 11.45 4.32 -0.28
CA LYS A 13 12.56 3.72 0.48
C LYS A 13 12.15 3.39 1.92
N LEU A 14 11.41 4.28 2.57
CA LEU A 14 10.90 4.04 3.92
C LEU A 14 9.93 2.85 3.97
N LEU A 15 8.94 2.78 3.07
CA LEU A 15 8.02 1.65 2.98
C LEU A 15 8.75 0.32 2.73
N LYS A 16 9.75 0.33 1.85
CA LYS A 16 10.61 -0.85 1.60
C LYS A 16 11.36 -1.29 2.86
N SER A 17 11.89 -0.34 3.65
CA SER A 17 12.60 -0.67 4.89
C SER A 17 11.72 -1.37 5.93
N PHE A 18 10.41 -1.08 5.98
CA PHE A 18 9.49 -1.82 6.85
C PHE A 18 9.37 -3.29 6.42
N ILE A 19 9.26 -3.55 5.11
CA ILE A 19 9.18 -4.91 4.56
C ILE A 19 10.48 -5.68 4.85
N GLU A 20 11.64 -5.03 4.72
CA GLU A 20 12.94 -5.69 4.87
C GLU A 20 13.33 -5.95 6.34
N ASN A 21 12.86 -5.11 7.27
CA ASN A 21 13.29 -5.16 8.67
C ASN A 21 12.26 -5.76 9.64
N HIS A 22 11.14 -6.29 9.15
CA HIS A 22 10.12 -6.93 9.98
C HIS A 22 9.81 -8.33 9.46
N THR A 23 9.48 -9.23 10.38
CA THR A 23 9.00 -10.56 10.05
C THR A 23 7.61 -10.51 9.41
N LEU A 24 7.25 -11.55 8.68
CA LEU A 24 5.91 -11.68 8.09
C LEU A 24 4.81 -11.61 9.16
N GLU A 25 5.05 -12.17 10.35
CA GLU A 25 4.10 -12.12 11.47
C GLU A 25 3.88 -10.68 11.95
N GLU A 26 4.96 -9.93 12.16
CA GLU A 26 4.89 -8.52 12.58
C GLU A 26 4.21 -7.65 11.53
N LEU A 27 4.49 -7.87 10.25
CA LEU A 27 3.87 -7.15 9.14
C LEU A 27 2.36 -7.37 9.05
N ASN A 28 1.91 -8.60 9.37
CA ASN A 28 0.49 -8.98 9.29
C ASN A 28 -0.28 -8.78 10.60
N LYS A 29 0.40 -8.54 11.72
CA LYS A 29 -0.22 -8.33 13.02
C LYS A 29 -1.17 -7.13 13.00
N VAL A 30 -2.41 -7.37 13.42
CA VAL A 30 -3.41 -6.31 13.63
C VAL A 30 -3.41 -5.95 15.12
N PRO A 31 -3.04 -4.71 15.50
CA PRO A 31 -3.07 -4.29 16.90
C PRO A 31 -4.50 -4.25 17.46
N LYS A 32 -4.65 -4.43 18.78
CA LYS A 32 -5.95 -4.35 19.45
C LYS A 32 -6.59 -2.97 19.21
N GLY A 33 -7.84 -2.96 18.76
CA GLY A 33 -8.58 -1.74 18.44
C GLY A 33 -8.34 -1.18 17.02
N PHE A 34 -7.48 -1.83 16.22
CA PHE A 34 -7.25 -1.49 14.82
C PHE A 34 -7.86 -2.52 13.89
N HIS A 35 -8.12 -2.10 12.64
CA HIS A 35 -8.69 -2.95 11.59
C HIS A 35 -7.71 -3.20 10.43
N ASN A 36 -6.49 -2.66 10.52
CA ASN A 36 -5.44 -2.77 9.52
C ASN A 36 -4.10 -3.19 10.18
N ASN A 37 -3.15 -3.55 9.33
CA ASN A 37 -1.79 -3.94 9.71
C ASN A 37 -0.77 -3.20 8.82
N ILE A 38 0.52 -3.43 9.05
CA ILE A 38 1.60 -2.71 8.34
C ILE A 38 1.53 -2.99 6.84
N ILE A 39 1.39 -4.26 6.44
CA ILE A 39 1.39 -4.62 5.01
C ILE A 39 0.19 -4.00 4.27
N TRP A 40 -0.99 -3.95 4.90
CA TRP A 40 -2.16 -3.28 4.33
C TRP A 40 -1.93 -1.79 4.14
N ASN A 41 -1.36 -1.10 5.14
CA ASN A 41 -1.07 0.33 5.04
C ASN A 41 -0.04 0.63 3.94
N ILE A 42 0.98 -0.23 3.79
CA ILE A 42 1.96 -0.11 2.69
C ILE A 42 1.24 -0.25 1.35
N ALA A 43 0.53 -1.36 1.11
CA ALA A 43 -0.14 -1.62 -0.16
C ALA A 43 -1.20 -0.54 -0.49
N HIS A 44 -1.98 -0.11 0.50
CA HIS A 44 -2.91 1.01 0.38
C HIS A 44 -2.20 2.28 -0.10
N THR A 45 -1.07 2.63 0.49
CA THR A 45 -0.28 3.81 0.09
C THR A 45 0.17 3.71 -1.39
N ILE A 46 0.60 2.52 -1.82
CA ILE A 46 1.02 2.28 -3.21
C ILE A 46 -0.17 2.45 -4.16
N VAL A 47 -1.30 1.79 -3.88
CA VAL A 47 -2.50 1.82 -4.72
C VAL A 47 -3.09 3.22 -4.80
N THR A 48 -3.19 3.93 -3.67
CA THR A 48 -3.71 5.30 -3.67
C THR A 48 -2.84 6.24 -4.49
N GLN A 49 -1.51 6.12 -4.44
CA GLN A 49 -0.65 6.91 -5.32
C GLN A 49 -0.94 6.62 -6.80
N GLN A 50 -1.10 5.35 -7.17
CA GLN A 50 -1.40 4.95 -8.55
C GLN A 50 -2.75 5.49 -9.04
N LEU A 51 -3.78 5.40 -8.20
CA LEU A 51 -5.10 5.96 -8.49
C LEU A 51 -5.04 7.48 -8.67
N LEU A 52 -4.43 8.21 -7.73
CA LEU A 52 -4.46 9.66 -7.74
C LEU A 52 -3.55 10.29 -8.79
N VAL A 53 -2.39 9.68 -9.08
CA VAL A 53 -1.40 10.26 -9.99
C VAL A 53 -1.55 9.72 -11.41
N TYR A 54 -1.64 8.41 -11.58
CA TYR A 54 -1.67 7.80 -12.91
C TYR A 54 -3.09 7.80 -13.46
N LYS A 55 -4.04 7.16 -12.75
CA LYS A 55 -5.41 7.00 -13.25
C LYS A 55 -6.13 8.34 -13.47
N LEU A 56 -6.06 9.27 -12.51
CA LEU A 56 -6.67 10.59 -12.67
C LEU A 56 -5.99 11.47 -13.75
N SER A 57 -4.78 11.12 -14.17
CA SER A 57 -4.08 11.76 -15.30
C SER A 57 -4.34 11.06 -16.63
N GLY A 58 -5.21 10.04 -16.67
CA GLY A 58 -5.46 9.24 -17.87
C GLY A 58 -4.30 8.33 -18.29
N LEU A 59 -3.33 8.08 -17.39
CA LEU A 59 -2.19 7.20 -17.63
C LEU A 59 -2.46 5.78 -17.11
N PRO A 60 -1.88 4.75 -17.75
CA PRO A 60 -1.97 3.39 -17.25
C PRO A 60 -1.27 3.26 -15.89
N MET A 61 -1.91 2.57 -14.95
CA MET A 61 -1.27 2.23 -13.66
C MET A 61 -0.26 1.10 -13.85
N VAL A 62 0.75 1.05 -12.98
CA VAL A 62 1.78 -0.01 -12.96
C VAL A 62 1.49 -1.11 -11.93
N VAL A 63 0.33 -1.09 -11.29
CA VAL A 63 -0.16 -2.12 -10.37
C VAL A 63 -1.35 -2.84 -10.99
N SER A 64 -1.56 -4.11 -10.63
CA SER A 64 -2.70 -4.87 -11.16
C SER A 64 -4.03 -4.36 -10.60
N ASP A 65 -5.10 -4.56 -11.37
CA ASP A 65 -6.45 -4.22 -10.93
C ASP A 65 -6.86 -5.03 -9.67
N GLU A 66 -6.35 -6.26 -9.50
CA GLU A 66 -6.60 -7.05 -8.28
C GLU A 66 -5.97 -6.41 -7.05
N MET A 67 -4.75 -5.87 -7.18
CA MET A 67 -4.10 -5.13 -6.10
C MET A 67 -4.90 -3.86 -5.79
N VAL A 68 -5.38 -3.16 -6.81
CA VAL A 68 -6.22 -1.96 -6.62
C VAL A 68 -7.51 -2.32 -5.87
N GLU A 69 -8.19 -3.39 -6.28
CA GLU A 69 -9.43 -3.84 -5.65
C GLU A 69 -9.21 -4.28 -4.20
N GLY A 70 -8.07 -4.90 -3.89
CA GLY A 70 -7.72 -5.37 -2.56
C GLY A 70 -7.39 -4.25 -1.56
N PHE A 71 -6.85 -3.12 -2.02
CA PHE A 71 -6.25 -2.09 -1.15
C PHE A 71 -6.75 -0.66 -1.38
N LYS A 72 -7.68 -0.41 -2.31
CA LYS A 72 -8.34 0.90 -2.43
C LYS A 72 -9.18 1.21 -1.18
N LYS A 73 -9.30 2.50 -0.86
CA LYS A 73 -10.23 2.98 0.19
C LYS A 73 -11.65 2.56 -0.20
N GLU A 74 -12.48 2.18 0.77
CA GLU A 74 -13.90 1.74 0.66
C GLU A 74 -14.18 0.23 0.68
N GLN A 75 -13.16 -0.64 0.57
CA GLN A 75 -13.40 -2.07 0.78
C GLN A 75 -13.47 -2.41 2.28
N LYS A 76 -14.61 -2.93 2.75
CA LYS A 76 -14.69 -3.69 4.02
C LYS A 76 -13.68 -4.83 3.89
N ARG A 77 -12.67 -4.92 4.78
CA ARG A 77 -11.57 -5.92 4.79
C ARG A 77 -11.86 -7.10 3.86
N SER A 78 -11.35 -7.05 2.63
CA SER A 78 -11.43 -8.17 1.71
C SER A 78 -10.62 -9.34 2.29
N GLU A 79 -11.05 -10.57 2.01
CA GLU A 79 -10.37 -11.82 2.41
C GLU A 79 -8.84 -11.79 2.15
N ILE A 80 -8.41 -10.99 1.17
CA ILE A 80 -7.03 -10.74 0.74
C ILE A 80 -6.13 -10.31 1.92
N CYS A 81 -6.66 -9.62 2.93
CA CYS A 81 -5.89 -9.21 4.11
C CYS A 81 -5.58 -10.35 5.08
N ARG A 82 -6.23 -11.52 4.95
CA ARG A 82 -6.06 -12.66 5.88
C ARG A 82 -5.06 -13.69 5.38
N ASN A 83 -4.85 -13.78 4.08
CA ASN A 83 -4.04 -14.83 3.46
C ASN A 83 -3.00 -14.26 2.48
N LEU A 84 -2.16 -13.31 2.92
CA LEU A 84 -0.95 -12.96 2.17
C LEU A 84 0.12 -14.04 2.38
N LYS A 85 -0.09 -15.17 1.69
CA LYS A 85 0.92 -16.13 1.24
C LYS A 85 0.50 -16.65 -0.12
#